data_AF-A0A950MJ57-F1
#
_entry.id   AF-A0A950MJ57-F1
#
_cell.length_a   1.000
_cell.length_b   1.000
_cell.length_c   1.000
_cell.angle_alpha   90.00
_cell.angle_beta   90.00
_cell.angle_gamma   90.00
#
_symmetry.space_group_name_H-M   'P 1'
#
loop_
_entity.id
_entity.type
_entity.pdbx_description
1 polymer ?
#
loop_
_entity_poly.entity_id
_entity_poly.type
_entity_poly.pdbx_seq_one_letter_code
_entity_poly.pdbx_strand_id
1 'polypeptide(L)'
;MADAQSASAIWDAASGTAGGPRFGAELREIAQSQSVDGAALAGAAEIDETALGEVFEGKRRLTVTSLARLARALRLRPIEFLQKLGFLSLEVYAAGLDPLYFLPEGPIRYDARIYMREINPRHPVPEADMTRRNPTLSALGADPLLDDLGKYEIELAYLLRVASRQTGGTL
;
A
#
# COMPACT_ATOMS: atom_id res chain seq x y z
N MET A 1 -7.04 20.23 17.89
CA MET A 1 -8.09 19.29 17.44
C MET A 1 -7.64 18.36 16.29
N ALA A 2 -6.39 18.44 15.79
CA ALA A 2 -5.88 17.52 14.76
C ALA A 2 -5.43 16.15 15.30
N ASP A 3 -5.13 16.02 16.59
CA ASP A 3 -4.51 14.79 17.16
C ASP A 3 -5.45 13.58 17.23
N ALA A 4 -6.77 13.78 17.36
CA ALA A 4 -7.70 12.65 17.50
C ALA A 4 -8.00 11.94 16.17
N GLN A 5 -7.82 12.63 15.04
CA GLN A 5 -8.11 12.10 13.71
C GLN A 5 -6.93 11.29 13.15
N SER A 6 -5.69 11.65 13.52
CA SER A 6 -4.48 10.87 13.19
C SER A 6 -4.41 9.54 13.94
N ALA A 7 -5.06 9.43 15.11
CA ALA A 7 -5.04 8.22 15.93
C ALA A 7 -5.79 7.03 15.31
N SER A 8 -6.69 7.26 14.33
CA SER A 8 -7.43 6.19 13.64
C SER A 8 -6.97 5.92 12.20
N ALA A 9 -6.10 6.77 11.64
CA ALA A 9 -5.62 6.62 10.27
C ALA A 9 -4.60 5.47 10.15
N ILE A 10 -4.77 4.63 9.13
CA ILE A 10 -3.86 3.53 8.84
C ILE A 10 -2.50 4.11 8.43
N TRP A 11 -2.48 5.20 7.67
CA TRP A 11 -1.29 5.96 7.30
C TRP A 11 -1.23 7.34 7.95
N ASP A 12 -0.05 7.71 8.44
CA ASP A 12 0.28 9.08 8.86
C ASP A 12 1.40 9.62 7.96
N ALA A 13 1.06 10.57 7.08
CA ALA A 13 2.02 11.14 6.16
C ALA A 13 3.01 12.12 6.81
N ALA A 14 2.73 12.62 8.02
CA ALA A 14 3.63 13.50 8.74
C ALA A 14 4.83 12.72 9.31
N SER A 15 4.55 11.56 9.92
CA SER A 15 5.60 10.65 10.40
C SER A 15 6.11 9.68 9.34
N GLY A 16 5.36 9.47 8.25
CA GLY A 16 5.70 8.48 7.22
C GLY A 16 5.56 7.05 7.73
N THR A 17 4.55 6.80 8.59
CA THR A 17 4.36 5.49 9.22
C THR A 17 2.95 4.93 9.06
N ALA A 18 2.85 3.61 9.00
CA ALA A 18 1.61 2.84 8.93
C ALA A 18 1.34 2.11 10.24
N GLY A 19 0.10 2.06 10.73
CA GLY A 19 -0.23 1.25 11.90
C GLY A 19 -1.66 1.42 12.39
N GLY A 20 -1.89 1.03 13.64
CA GLY A 20 -3.20 1.05 14.28
C GLY A 20 -3.95 -0.30 14.17
N PRO A 21 -5.08 -0.45 14.88
CA PRO A 21 -5.76 -1.74 15.02
C PRO A 21 -6.24 -2.35 13.71
N ARG A 22 -6.78 -1.52 12.79
CA ARG A 22 -7.22 -1.98 11.47
C ARG A 22 -6.04 -2.50 10.65
N PHE A 23 -4.94 -1.75 10.58
CA PHE A 23 -3.72 -2.18 9.91
C PHE A 23 -3.22 -3.54 10.42
N GLY A 24 -3.13 -3.70 11.74
CA GLY A 24 -2.68 -4.94 12.36
C GLY A 24 -3.59 -6.13 12.09
N ALA A 25 -4.91 -5.90 12.05
CA ALA A 25 -5.90 -6.92 11.70
C ALA A 25 -5.76 -7.37 10.24
N GLU A 26 -5.72 -6.43 9.29
CA GLU A 26 -5.60 -6.72 7.86
C GLU A 26 -4.27 -7.44 7.55
N LEU A 27 -3.15 -6.99 8.14
CA LEU A 27 -1.85 -7.63 7.95
C LEU A 27 -1.87 -9.10 8.44
N ARG A 28 -2.53 -9.34 9.58
CA ARG A 28 -2.71 -10.69 10.12
C ARG A 28 -3.57 -11.55 9.19
N GLU A 29 -4.66 -11.00 8.66
CA GLU A 29 -5.53 -11.70 7.72
C GLU A 29 -4.80 -12.08 6.42
N ILE A 30 -4.00 -11.14 5.87
CA ILE A 30 -3.17 -11.42 4.69
C ILE A 30 -2.20 -12.58 4.97
N ALA A 31 -1.47 -12.54 6.08
CA ALA A 31 -0.53 -13.59 6.45
C ALA A 31 -1.23 -14.96 6.59
N GLN A 32 -2.37 -15.00 7.27
CA GLN A 32 -3.19 -16.21 7.44
C GLN A 32 -3.71 -16.75 6.11
N SER A 33 -4.17 -15.88 5.20
CA SER A 33 -4.64 -16.29 3.87
C SER A 33 -3.55 -16.96 3.03
N GLN A 34 -2.29 -16.64 3.31
CA GLN A 34 -1.11 -17.24 2.67
C GLN A 34 -0.51 -18.41 3.49
N SER A 35 -1.15 -18.79 4.60
CA SER A 35 -0.65 -19.82 5.52
C SER A 35 0.76 -19.51 6.09
N VAL A 36 1.07 -18.22 6.27
CA VAL A 36 2.31 -17.76 6.91
C VAL A 36 2.00 -17.39 8.35
N ASP A 37 2.67 -18.05 9.31
CA ASP A 37 2.54 -17.69 10.72
C ASP A 37 3.34 -16.43 11.09
N GLY A 38 3.08 -15.89 12.28
CA GLY A 38 3.70 -14.63 12.72
C GLY A 38 5.22 -14.70 12.85
N ALA A 39 5.77 -15.80 13.36
CA ALA A 39 7.21 -15.96 13.55
C ALA A 39 7.94 -16.11 12.20
N ALA A 40 7.35 -16.88 11.28
CA ALA A 40 7.84 -17.04 9.92
C ALA A 40 7.82 -15.70 9.17
N LEU A 41 6.74 -14.92 9.30
CA LEU A 41 6.64 -13.59 8.70
C LEU A 41 7.68 -12.63 9.30
N ALA A 42 7.84 -12.61 10.62
CA ALA A 42 8.83 -11.78 11.32
C ALA A 42 10.24 -12.09 10.82
N GLY A 43 10.61 -13.38 10.77
CA GLY A 43 11.90 -13.82 10.24
C GLY A 43 12.12 -13.44 8.79
N ALA A 44 11.14 -13.68 7.91
CA ALA A 44 11.24 -13.36 6.48
C ALA A 44 11.29 -11.85 6.19
N ALA A 45 10.63 -11.05 7.02
CA ALA A 45 10.64 -9.60 6.93
C ALA A 45 11.81 -8.94 7.70
N GLU A 46 12.65 -9.72 8.38
CA GLU A 46 13.74 -9.20 9.23
C GLU A 46 13.20 -8.19 10.27
N ILE A 47 12.07 -8.52 10.89
CA ILE A 47 11.42 -7.75 11.95
C ILE A 47 11.47 -8.59 13.22
N ASP A 48 11.73 -7.96 14.36
CA ASP A 48 11.63 -8.63 15.66
C ASP A 48 10.21 -9.17 15.90
N GLU A 49 10.09 -10.40 16.39
CA GLU A 49 8.79 -11.06 16.57
C GLU A 49 7.89 -10.31 17.56
N THR A 50 8.48 -9.75 18.63
CA THR A 50 7.74 -8.93 19.60
C THR A 50 7.22 -7.66 18.92
N ALA A 51 8.07 -7.01 18.14
CA ALA A 51 7.68 -5.83 17.37
C ALA A 51 6.54 -6.13 16.37
N LEU A 52 6.58 -7.26 15.67
CA LEU A 52 5.50 -7.66 14.77
C LEU A 52 4.22 -7.99 15.55
N GLY A 53 4.33 -8.61 16.73
CA GLY A 53 3.21 -8.83 17.66
C GLY A 53 2.52 -7.51 18.04
N GLU A 54 3.29 -6.49 18.42
CA GLU A 54 2.75 -5.15 18.73
C GLU A 54 2.08 -4.49 17.53
N VAL A 55 2.58 -4.71 16.31
CA VAL A 55 1.95 -4.23 15.07
C VAL A 55 0.61 -4.92 14.86
N PHE A 56 0.54 -6.23 15.03
CA PHE A 56 -0.70 -6.99 14.91
C PHE A 56 -1.77 -6.61 15.94
N GLU A 57 -1.34 -6.07 17.09
CA GLU A 57 -2.22 -5.50 18.12
C GLU A 57 -2.55 -4.02 17.87
N GLY A 58 -1.96 -3.39 16.84
CA GLY A 58 -2.15 -1.99 16.50
C GLY A 58 -1.43 -1.01 17.42
N LYS A 59 -0.51 -1.49 18.27
CA LYS A 59 0.24 -0.68 19.25
C LYS A 59 1.50 -0.04 18.66
N ARG A 60 2.02 -0.61 17.57
CA ARG A 60 3.23 -0.14 16.90
C ARG A 60 2.95 0.27 15.47
N ARG A 61 3.62 1.33 15.01
CA ARG A 61 3.61 1.79 13.62
C ARG A 61 4.91 1.39 12.92
N LEU A 62 4.83 1.13 11.62
CA LEU A 62 5.91 0.70 10.76
C LEU A 62 6.33 1.80 9.80
N THR A 63 7.62 1.88 9.52
CA THR A 63 8.18 2.75 8.49
C THR A 63 7.97 2.15 7.10
N VAL A 64 8.19 2.95 6.04
CA VAL A 64 8.14 2.46 4.66
C VAL A 64 9.10 1.29 4.40
N THR A 65 10.31 1.33 4.97
CA THR A 65 11.27 0.21 4.91
C THR A 65 10.68 -1.07 5.49
N SER A 66 10.05 -1.01 6.67
CA SER A 66 9.42 -2.20 7.26
C SER A 66 8.23 -2.69 6.44
N LEU A 67 7.44 -1.79 5.83
CA LEU A 67 6.38 -2.16 4.89
C LEU A 67 6.94 -2.86 3.64
N ALA A 68 8.05 -2.38 3.08
CA ALA A 68 8.70 -3.00 1.93
C ALA A 68 9.16 -4.42 2.22
N ARG A 69 9.76 -4.63 3.40
CA ARG A 69 10.17 -5.97 3.85
C ARG A 69 8.99 -6.91 4.04
N LEU A 70 7.87 -6.44 4.61
CA LEU A 70 6.64 -7.23 4.75
C LEU A 70 6.02 -7.58 3.41
N ALA A 71 5.91 -6.61 2.49
CA ALA A 71 5.40 -6.85 1.13
C ALA A 71 6.24 -7.92 0.42
N ARG A 72 7.57 -7.80 0.50
CA ARG A 72 8.52 -8.77 -0.06
C ARG A 72 8.37 -10.15 0.59
N ALA A 73 8.28 -10.22 1.91
CA ALA A 73 8.12 -11.48 2.65
C ALA A 73 6.81 -12.20 2.28
N LEU A 74 5.74 -11.44 2.07
CA LEU A 74 4.43 -11.93 1.61
C LEU A 74 4.36 -12.13 0.08
N ARG A 75 5.45 -11.85 -0.64
CA ARG A 75 5.56 -11.96 -2.11
C ARG A 75 4.47 -11.16 -2.85
N LEU A 76 4.06 -10.04 -2.28
CA LEU A 76 3.07 -9.14 -2.85
C LEU A 76 3.79 -7.96 -3.49
N ARG A 77 3.30 -7.50 -4.64
CA ARG A 77 3.78 -6.23 -5.20
C ARG A 77 3.38 -5.07 -4.29
N PRO A 78 4.15 -3.97 -4.25
CA PRO A 78 3.84 -2.81 -3.42
C PRO A 78 2.39 -2.32 -3.54
N ILE A 79 1.89 -2.19 -4.77
CA ILE A 79 0.51 -1.75 -5.01
C ILE A 79 -0.54 -2.73 -4.50
N GLU A 80 -0.33 -4.03 -4.74
CA GLU A 80 -1.23 -5.10 -4.27
C GLU A 80 -1.26 -5.14 -2.73
N PHE A 81 -0.08 -5.01 -2.11
CA PHE A 81 0.06 -4.96 -0.66
C PHE A 81 -0.73 -3.79 -0.05
N LEU A 82 -0.62 -2.60 -0.62
CA LEU A 82 -1.37 -1.42 -0.17
C LEU A 82 -2.88 -1.56 -0.38
N GLN A 83 -3.32 -2.22 -1.45
CA GLN A 83 -4.75 -2.51 -1.69
C GLN A 83 -5.29 -3.50 -0.65
N LYS A 84 -4.58 -4.60 -0.40
CA LYS A 84 -4.97 -5.61 0.59
C LYS A 84 -5.01 -5.07 2.02
N LEU A 85 -4.10 -4.14 2.35
CA LEU A 85 -4.09 -3.47 3.66
C LEU A 85 -5.11 -2.32 3.77
N GLY A 86 -5.87 -2.05 2.71
CA GLY A 86 -6.94 -1.06 2.72
C GLY A 86 -6.52 0.39 2.48
N PHE A 87 -5.21 0.69 2.30
CA PHE A 87 -4.72 2.05 1.99
C PHE A 87 -5.26 2.58 0.67
N LEU A 88 -5.44 1.67 -0.29
CA LEU A 88 -5.94 1.94 -1.63
C LEU A 88 -7.20 1.08 -1.87
N SER A 89 -8.13 1.03 -0.92
CA SER A 89 -9.36 0.25 -1.07
C SER A 89 -10.41 0.98 -1.92
N LEU A 90 -11.44 0.22 -2.35
CA LEU A 90 -12.64 0.78 -3.00
C LEU A 90 -13.36 1.83 -2.14
N GLU A 91 -13.26 1.74 -0.81
CA GLU A 91 -13.85 2.72 0.12
C GLU A 91 -13.10 4.05 0.08
N VAL A 92 -11.77 4.01 0.04
CA VAL A 92 -10.92 5.20 -0.14
C VAL A 92 -11.18 5.83 -1.51
N TYR A 93 -11.50 5.01 -2.53
CA TYR A 93 -11.89 5.51 -3.85
C TYR A 93 -13.24 6.22 -3.85
N ALA A 94 -14.23 5.69 -3.11
CA ALA A 94 -15.52 6.33 -2.93
C ALA A 94 -15.41 7.70 -2.21
N ALA A 95 -14.36 7.89 -1.41
CA ALA A 95 -14.03 9.16 -0.75
C ALA A 95 -13.26 10.17 -1.64
N GLY A 96 -13.05 9.87 -2.93
CA GLY A 96 -12.51 10.83 -3.91
C GLY A 96 -11.08 10.58 -4.38
N LEU A 97 -10.41 9.52 -3.92
CA LEU A 97 -9.14 9.10 -4.50
C LEU A 97 -9.39 8.43 -5.87
N ASP A 98 -8.97 9.06 -6.97
CA ASP A 98 -9.05 8.42 -8.29
C ASP A 98 -8.08 7.22 -8.35
N PRO A 99 -8.57 5.96 -8.44
CA PRO A 99 -7.72 4.77 -8.50
C PRO A 99 -6.79 4.77 -9.71
N LEU A 100 -7.15 5.53 -10.75
CA LEU A 100 -6.40 5.66 -11.99
C LEU A 100 -5.46 6.86 -11.96
N TYR A 101 -5.30 7.54 -10.83
CA TYR A 101 -4.38 8.68 -10.69
C TYR A 101 -2.94 8.30 -11.08
N PHE A 102 -2.56 7.05 -10.87
CA PHE A 102 -1.25 6.56 -11.26
C PHE A 102 -1.12 6.28 -12.76
N LEU A 103 -2.21 6.29 -13.54
CA LEU A 103 -2.15 6.23 -15.00
C LEU A 103 -1.92 7.63 -15.58
N PRO A 104 -1.16 7.73 -16.69
CA PRO A 104 -1.04 8.97 -17.43
C PRO A 104 -2.42 9.52 -17.83
N GLU A 105 -2.57 10.84 -17.84
CA GLU A 105 -3.75 11.47 -18.43
C GLU A 105 -3.87 11.10 -19.91
N GLY A 106 -5.10 10.96 -20.40
CA GLY A 106 -5.39 10.63 -21.79
C GLY A 106 -6.36 9.45 -21.97
N PRO A 107 -6.43 8.90 -23.19
CA PRO A 107 -7.45 7.91 -23.56
C PRO A 107 -7.47 6.68 -22.65
N ILE A 108 -6.31 6.20 -22.21
CA ILE A 108 -6.19 5.01 -21.36
C ILE A 108 -6.86 5.23 -19.99
N ARG A 109 -6.60 6.38 -19.34
CA ARG A 109 -7.24 6.72 -18.06
C ARG A 109 -8.74 6.96 -18.24
N TYR A 110 -9.14 7.52 -19.37
CA TYR A 110 -10.55 7.71 -19.72
C TYR A 110 -11.28 6.37 -19.88
N ASP A 111 -10.72 5.44 -20.66
CA ASP A 111 -11.30 4.11 -20.92
C ASP A 111 -11.34 3.27 -19.64
N ALA A 112 -10.27 3.28 -18.84
CA ALA A 112 -10.26 2.60 -17.55
C ALA A 112 -11.30 3.20 -16.58
N ARG A 113 -11.57 4.51 -16.65
CA ARG A 113 -12.59 5.17 -15.82
C ARG A 113 -14.01 4.77 -16.24
N ILE A 114 -14.24 4.64 -17.55
CA ILE A 114 -15.50 4.11 -18.10
C ILE A 114 -15.69 2.67 -17.62
N TYR A 115 -14.68 1.82 -17.77
CA TYR A 115 -14.72 0.42 -17.34
C TYR A 115 -15.06 0.28 -15.84
N MET A 116 -14.38 1.05 -14.99
CA MET A 116 -14.62 1.00 -13.54
C MET A 116 -15.99 1.57 -13.12
N ARG A 117 -16.53 2.58 -13.82
CA ARG A 117 -17.84 3.18 -13.51
C ARG A 117 -19.02 2.39 -14.06
N GLU A 118 -18.90 1.85 -15.27
CA GLU A 118 -20.05 1.35 -16.03
C GLU A 118 -20.17 -0.18 -16.01
N ILE A 119 -19.05 -0.91 -15.84
CA ILE A 119 -19.04 -2.36 -16.08
C ILE A 119 -18.97 -3.16 -14.77
N ASN A 120 -18.11 -2.80 -13.80
CA ASN A 120 -18.14 -3.44 -12.47
C ASN A 120 -17.31 -2.65 -11.41
N PRO A 121 -17.94 -1.92 -10.47
CA PRO A 121 -17.22 -1.17 -9.44
C PRO A 121 -16.47 -2.05 -8.42
N ARG A 122 -16.60 -3.38 -8.50
CA ARG A 122 -16.00 -4.35 -7.56
C ARG A 122 -14.70 -4.96 -8.05
N HIS A 123 -14.27 -4.70 -9.29
CA HIS A 123 -12.97 -5.21 -9.75
C HIS A 123 -11.82 -4.35 -9.23
N PRO A 124 -10.74 -4.98 -8.71
CA PRO A 124 -9.53 -4.27 -8.36
C PRO A 124 -8.94 -3.56 -9.59
N VAL A 125 -8.31 -2.41 -9.35
CA VAL A 125 -7.65 -1.62 -10.38
C VAL A 125 -6.65 -2.50 -11.13
N PRO A 126 -6.53 -2.42 -12.48
CA PRO A 126 -5.60 -3.26 -13.24
C PRO A 126 -4.14 -2.93 -12.90
N GLU A 127 -3.61 -3.57 -11.85
CA GLU A 127 -2.28 -3.32 -11.28
C GLU A 127 -1.15 -3.42 -12.32
N ALA A 128 -1.27 -4.37 -13.25
CA ALA A 128 -0.31 -4.59 -14.32
C ALA A 128 -0.25 -3.41 -15.31
N ASP A 129 -1.38 -2.73 -15.54
CA ASP A 129 -1.41 -1.54 -16.38
C ASP A 129 -0.86 -0.32 -15.64
N MET A 130 -1.13 -0.19 -14.33
CA MET A 130 -0.59 0.91 -13.53
C MET A 130 0.94 0.87 -13.46
N THR A 131 1.50 -0.30 -13.14
CA THR A 131 2.96 -0.49 -13.01
C THR A 131 3.69 -0.30 -14.34
N ARG A 132 3.13 -0.75 -15.47
CA ARG A 132 3.77 -0.62 -16.79
C ARG A 132 3.59 0.74 -17.44
N ARG A 133 2.42 1.39 -17.25
CA ARG A 133 2.07 2.61 -17.98
C ARG A 133 2.36 3.88 -17.18
N ASN A 134 2.59 3.78 -15.88
CA ASN A 134 3.13 4.88 -15.09
C ASN A 134 4.64 5.03 -15.42
N PRO A 135 5.10 6.15 -15.98
CA PRO A 135 6.49 6.32 -16.39
C PRO A 135 7.46 6.27 -15.20
N THR A 136 7.05 6.73 -14.02
CA THR A 136 7.87 6.67 -12.79
C THR A 136 8.04 5.23 -12.32
N LEU A 137 6.94 4.46 -12.22
CA LEU A 137 7.01 3.06 -11.79
C LEU A 137 7.73 2.19 -12.82
N SER A 138 7.52 2.44 -14.12
CA SER A 138 8.23 1.75 -15.18
C SER A 138 9.74 2.02 -15.13
N ALA A 139 10.16 3.28 -14.91
CA ALA A 139 11.56 3.64 -14.79
C ALA A 139 12.20 2.99 -13.56
N LEU A 140 11.49 2.99 -12.43
CA LEU A 140 11.93 2.35 -11.19
C LEU A 140 12.16 0.84 -11.37
N GLY A 141 11.23 0.14 -12.00
CA GLY A 141 11.35 -1.29 -12.26
C GLY A 141 12.56 -1.64 -13.14
N ALA A 142 12.87 -0.76 -14.11
CA ALA A 142 13.97 -0.93 -15.06
C ALA A 142 15.35 -0.49 -14.53
N ASP A 143 15.42 0.17 -13.38
CA ASP A 143 16.67 0.70 -12.82
C ASP A 143 17.59 -0.45 -12.36
N PRO A 144 18.81 -0.60 -12.92
CA PRO A 144 19.74 -1.65 -12.53
C PRO A 144 20.57 -1.30 -11.28
N LEU A 145 20.54 -0.04 -10.82
CA LEU A 145 21.29 0.40 -9.63
C LEU A 145 20.58 0.07 -8.32
N LEU A 146 19.29 -0.26 -8.40
CA LEU A 146 18.46 -0.61 -7.26
C LEU A 146 18.32 -2.13 -7.14
N ASP A 147 18.50 -2.65 -5.93
CA ASP A 147 18.10 -4.00 -5.60
C ASP A 147 16.58 -4.11 -5.44
N ASP A 148 16.08 -5.34 -5.29
CA ASP A 148 14.63 -5.58 -5.22
C ASP A 148 13.99 -4.88 -4.02
N LEU A 149 14.68 -4.83 -2.87
CA LEU A 149 14.14 -4.16 -1.68
C LEU A 149 14.06 -2.65 -1.89
N GLY A 150 15.11 -2.03 -2.45
CA GLY A 150 15.12 -0.61 -2.77
C GLY A 150 14.02 -0.23 -3.76
N LYS A 151 13.72 -1.09 -4.74
CA LYS A 151 12.57 -0.90 -5.64
C LYS A 151 11.25 -0.90 -4.87
N TYR A 152 11.04 -1.84 -3.95
CA TYR A 152 9.83 -1.88 -3.12
C TYR A 152 9.69 -0.64 -2.25
N GLU A 153 10.76 -0.19 -1.62
CA GLU A 153 10.75 1.00 -0.75
C GLU A 153 10.37 2.26 -1.51
N ILE A 154 11.00 2.50 -2.67
CA ILE A 154 10.74 3.69 -3.48
C ILE A 154 9.33 3.64 -4.07
N GLU A 155 8.88 2.47 -4.53
CA GLU A 155 7.52 2.30 -5.04
C GLU A 155 6.47 2.60 -3.95
N LEU A 156 6.61 2.01 -2.76
CA LEU A 156 5.72 2.28 -1.63
C LEU A 156 5.74 3.76 -1.24
N ALA A 157 6.92 4.36 -1.12
CA ALA A 157 7.05 5.78 -0.80
C ALA A 157 6.33 6.67 -1.82
N TYR A 158 6.53 6.39 -3.12
CA TYR A 158 5.85 7.11 -4.20
C TYR A 158 4.32 6.95 -4.10
N LEU A 159 3.82 5.71 -4.01
CA LEU A 159 2.39 5.42 -3.94
C LEU A 159 1.72 6.10 -2.74
N LEU A 160 2.29 5.92 -1.53
CA LEU A 160 1.77 6.50 -0.30
C LEU A 160 1.82 8.02 -0.33
N ARG A 161 2.90 8.63 -0.82
CA ARG A 161 3.04 10.10 -0.89
C ARG A 161 2.04 10.72 -1.85
N VAL A 162 1.87 10.09 -3.01
CA VAL A 162 0.91 10.53 -4.02
C VAL A 162 -0.52 10.41 -3.49
N ALA A 163 -0.88 9.27 -2.92
CA ALA A 163 -2.21 9.05 -2.36
C ALA A 163 -2.51 10.02 -1.21
N SER A 164 -1.58 10.16 -0.26
CA SER A 164 -1.74 11.07 0.89
C SER A 164 -1.94 12.53 0.47
N ARG A 165 -1.27 12.98 -0.61
CA ARG A 165 -1.43 14.35 -1.11
C ARG A 165 -2.85 14.61 -1.61
N GLN A 166 -3.51 13.59 -2.18
CA GLN A 166 -4.87 13.69 -2.69
C GLN A 166 -5.93 13.64 -1.59
N THR A 167 -5.65 12.93 -0.48
CA THR A 167 -6.58 12.77 0.65
C THR A 167 -6.37 13.79 1.78
N GLY A 168 -5.48 14.76 1.61
CA GLY A 168 -5.23 15.79 2.63
C GLY A 168 -4.29 15.37 3.76
N GLY A 169 -3.51 14.31 3.58
CA GLY A 169 -2.37 13.95 4.45
C GLY A 169 -2.53 12.67 5.28
N THR A 170 -3.66 11.98 5.22
CA THR A 170 -3.89 10.69 5.92
C THR A 170 -4.63 9.70 5.02
N LEU A 171 -4.40 8.40 5.24
CA LEU A 171 -5.10 7.28 4.57
C LEU A 171 -5.66 6.31 5.61
#